data_AF-A0A315TAZ6-F1
#
_entry.id   AF-A0A315TAZ6-F1
#
_cell.length_a   1.000
_cell.length_b   1.000
_cell.length_c   1.000
_cell.angle_alpha   90.00
_cell.angle_beta   90.00
_cell.angle_gamma   90.00
#
_symmetry.space_group_name_H-M   'P 1'
#
loop_
_entity.id
_entity.type
_entity.pdbx_description
1 polymer ?
#
loop_
_entity_poly.entity_id
_entity_poly.type
_entity_poly.pdbx_seq_one_letter_code
_entity_poly.pdbx_strand_id
1 'polypeptide(L)'
;MLLRQQKAGARCREAVDEEARIEADPAARFAVSLDRLAYAKDNHVLGTDLVRTFVRRNPPATLDGKLKEDAARLRGGIRALTGRDQVLGGRYGELTVAVRDAGGSVLDWVTDSEAREVVLRIGAADKDLARRIAARAVCLSAGRWR
;
A
#
# COMPACT_ATOMS: atom_id res chain seq x y z
N MET A 1 9.00 30.51 23.85
CA MET A 1 9.82 29.84 22.80
C MET A 1 10.23 28.41 23.19
N LEU A 2 10.59 28.13 24.45
CA LEU A 2 10.98 26.78 24.92
C LEU A 2 9.90 25.67 24.79
N LEU A 3 8.62 25.98 24.98
CA LEU A 3 7.53 24.99 24.87
C LEU A 3 7.34 24.42 23.45
N ARG A 4 7.72 25.15 22.40
CA ARG A 4 7.66 24.64 21.01
C ARG A 4 8.80 23.67 20.71
N GLN A 5 10.00 23.91 21.25
CA GLN A 5 11.14 23.01 21.06
C GLN A 5 11.00 21.71 21.85
N GLN A 6 10.46 21.75 23.08
CA GLN A 6 10.19 20.53 23.85
C GLN A 6 9.09 19.67 23.23
N LYS A 7 8.02 20.28 22.71
CA LYS A 7 6.96 19.55 21.97
C LYS A 7 7.49 18.94 20.67
N ALA A 8 8.37 19.64 19.95
CA ALA A 8 9.01 19.09 18.76
C ALA A 8 9.90 17.88 19.10
N GLY A 9 10.71 17.96 20.16
CA GLY A 9 11.60 16.86 20.57
C GLY A 9 10.90 15.63 21.15
N ALA A 10 9.69 15.77 21.68
CA ALA A 10 8.85 14.64 22.09
C ALA A 10 8.20 13.95 20.89
N ARG A 11 7.66 14.74 19.94
CA ARG A 11 7.03 14.23 18.71
C ARG A 11 8.01 13.53 17.77
N CYS A 12 9.24 14.03 17.67
CA CYS A 12 10.28 13.34 16.89
C CYS A 12 10.63 11.96 17.48
N ARG A 13 10.62 11.80 18.81
CA ARG A 13 10.85 10.49 19.45
C ARG A 13 9.69 9.53 19.20
N GLU A 14 8.46 10.01 19.36
CA GLU A 14 7.25 9.23 19.09
C GLU A 14 7.18 8.74 17.64
N ALA A 15 7.54 9.60 16.67
CA ALA A 15 7.59 9.22 15.26
C ALA A 15 8.67 8.15 14.94
N VAL A 16 9.83 8.21 15.60
CA VAL A 16 10.89 7.19 15.46
C VAL A 16 10.47 5.84 16.08
N ASP A 17 9.75 5.88 17.21
CA ASP A 17 9.19 4.68 17.83
C ASP A 17 8.08 4.06 16.95
N GLU A 18 7.27 4.89 16.28
CA GLU A 18 6.26 4.44 15.31
C GLU A 18 6.88 3.82 14.06
N GLU A 19 7.94 4.40 13.51
CA GLU A 19 8.69 3.83 12.38
C GLU A 19 9.20 2.42 12.70
N ALA A 20 9.85 2.24 13.86
CA ALA A 20 10.32 0.93 14.31
C ALA A 20 9.17 -0.08 14.51
N ARG A 21 8.01 0.38 14.99
CA ARG A 21 6.81 -0.46 15.15
C ARG A 21 6.21 -0.87 13.82
N ILE A 22 6.21 0.00 12.82
CA ILE A 22 5.74 -0.34 11.46
C ILE A 22 6.67 -1.36 10.83
N GLU A 23 7.99 -1.18 10.97
CA GLU A 23 8.95 -2.14 10.43
C GLU A 23 8.80 -3.53 11.05
N ALA A 24 8.40 -3.59 12.32
CA ALA A 24 8.11 -4.84 13.03
C ALA A 24 6.73 -5.45 12.72
N ASP A 25 5.82 -4.73 12.06
CA ASP A 25 4.46 -5.19 11.71
C ASP A 25 4.34 -5.37 10.18
N PRO A 26 4.40 -6.62 9.67
CA PRO A 26 4.34 -6.90 8.23
C PRO A 26 3.05 -6.45 7.54
N ALA A 27 1.94 -6.32 8.28
CA ALA A 27 0.68 -5.85 7.74
C ALA A 27 0.66 -4.32 7.65
N ALA A 28 1.15 -3.63 8.68
CA ALA A 28 1.32 -2.19 8.69
C ALA A 28 2.29 -1.73 7.59
N ARG A 29 3.47 -2.34 7.53
CA ARG A 29 4.48 -2.08 6.51
C ARG A 29 3.92 -2.27 5.11
N PHE A 30 3.19 -3.37 4.88
CA PHE A 30 2.58 -3.63 3.59
C PHE A 30 1.50 -2.58 3.22
N ALA A 31 0.72 -2.11 4.19
CA ALA A 31 -0.25 -1.04 3.96
C ALA A 31 0.46 0.26 3.51
N VAL A 32 1.53 0.66 4.20
CA VAL A 32 2.34 1.84 3.81
C VAL A 32 2.94 1.65 2.41
N SER A 33 3.50 0.47 2.12
CA SER A 33 4.04 0.15 0.78
C SER A 33 2.97 0.27 -0.31
N LEU A 34 1.73 -0.19 -0.03
CA LEU A 34 0.60 -0.11 -0.95
C LEU A 34 0.09 1.32 -1.13
N ASP A 35 0.14 2.14 -0.08
CA ASP A 35 -0.19 3.56 -0.15
C ASP A 35 0.82 4.29 -1.04
N ARG A 36 2.12 4.06 -0.81
CA ARG A 36 3.20 4.61 -1.63
C ARG A 36 3.07 4.20 -3.10
N LEU A 37 2.74 2.93 -3.36
CA LEU A 37 2.50 2.43 -4.72
C LEU A 37 1.34 3.16 -5.41
N ALA A 38 0.30 3.58 -4.67
CA ALA A 38 -0.83 4.29 -5.25
C ALA A 38 -0.40 5.64 -5.88
N TYR A 39 0.65 6.26 -5.36
CA TYR A 39 1.25 7.50 -5.87
C TYR A 39 2.37 7.29 -6.90
N ALA A 40 2.76 6.04 -7.17
CA ALA A 40 3.79 5.75 -8.17
C ALA A 40 3.32 6.16 -9.57
N LYS A 41 4.21 6.84 -10.32
CA LYS A 41 3.87 7.35 -11.66
C LYS A 41 3.44 6.25 -12.61
N ASP A 42 3.98 5.04 -12.48
CA ASP A 42 3.72 3.87 -13.32
C ASP A 42 2.65 2.93 -12.73
N ASN A 43 1.98 3.30 -11.63
CA ASN A 43 0.91 2.52 -11.00
C ASN A 43 -0.20 2.12 -12.00
N HIS A 44 -0.53 3.04 -12.91
CA HIS A 44 -1.48 2.83 -13.99
C HIS A 44 -0.95 1.89 -15.09
N VAL A 45 0.35 1.71 -15.25
CA VAL A 45 0.90 0.69 -16.16
C VAL A 45 0.90 -0.68 -15.48
N LEU A 46 1.18 -0.73 -14.18
CA LEU A 46 1.23 -1.96 -13.38
C LEU A 46 -0.11 -2.69 -13.25
N GLY A 47 -1.24 -2.03 -13.54
CA GLY A 47 -2.54 -2.68 -13.45
C GLY A 47 -3.11 -2.76 -12.03
N THR A 48 -2.65 -1.94 -11.09
CA THR A 48 -3.01 -2.07 -9.67
C THR A 48 -4.51 -2.02 -9.41
N ASP A 49 -5.27 -1.19 -10.13
CA ASP A 49 -6.74 -1.15 -10.06
C ASP A 49 -7.42 -2.40 -10.64
N LEU A 50 -6.84 -2.99 -11.69
CA LEU A 50 -7.30 -4.27 -12.26
C LEU A 50 -7.06 -5.40 -11.24
N VAL A 51 -5.87 -5.41 -10.63
CA VAL A 51 -5.50 -6.35 -9.57
C VAL A 51 -6.40 -6.18 -8.33
N ARG A 52 -6.66 -4.93 -7.90
CA ARG A 52 -7.63 -4.63 -6.82
C ARG A 52 -9.03 -5.14 -7.16
N THR A 53 -9.46 -4.97 -8.40
CA THR A 53 -10.76 -5.48 -8.88
C THR A 53 -10.81 -7.00 -8.89
N PHE A 54 -9.73 -7.65 -9.32
CA PHE A 54 -9.60 -9.11 -9.29
C PHE A 54 -9.71 -9.65 -7.87
N VAL A 55 -8.94 -9.12 -6.91
CA VAL A 55 -8.97 -9.57 -5.50
C VAL A 55 -10.30 -9.29 -4.82
N ARG A 56 -11.01 -8.23 -5.23
CA ARG A 56 -12.38 -7.96 -4.75
C ARG A 56 -13.37 -9.01 -5.24
N ARG A 57 -13.24 -9.46 -6.50
CA ARG A 57 -14.16 -10.41 -7.15
C ARG A 57 -13.85 -11.87 -6.84
N ASN A 58 -12.60 -12.19 -6.50
CA ASN A 58 -12.13 -13.52 -6.17
C ASN A 58 -11.68 -13.55 -4.70
N PRO A 59 -12.57 -13.91 -3.75
CA PRO A 59 -12.20 -14.04 -2.35
C PRO A 59 -11.01 -15.01 -2.18
N PRO A 60 -10.10 -14.80 -1.21
CA PRO A 60 -8.98 -15.72 -1.00
C PRO A 60 -9.38 -17.18 -0.76
N ALA A 61 -10.59 -17.43 -0.26
CA ALA A 61 -11.13 -18.78 -0.08
C ALA A 61 -11.39 -19.53 -1.41
N THR A 62 -11.45 -18.83 -2.53
CA THR A 62 -11.67 -19.40 -3.88
C THR A 62 -10.39 -19.48 -4.69
N LEU A 63 -9.23 -19.22 -4.07
CA LEU A 63 -7.92 -19.20 -4.68
C LEU A 63 -7.03 -20.21 -3.95
N ASP A 64 -5.96 -20.66 -4.62
CA ASP A 64 -5.05 -21.65 -4.06
C ASP A 64 -3.59 -21.19 -4.07
N GLY A 65 -2.78 -21.87 -3.25
CA GLY A 65 -1.33 -21.67 -3.16
C GLY A 65 -0.92 -20.22 -2.92
N LYS A 66 0.10 -19.77 -3.64
CA LYS A 66 0.68 -18.43 -3.44
C LYS A 66 -0.29 -17.29 -3.80
N LEU A 67 -1.15 -17.52 -4.79
CA LEU A 67 -2.13 -16.52 -5.22
C LEU A 67 -3.15 -16.21 -4.10
N LYS A 68 -3.55 -17.23 -3.34
CA LYS A 68 -4.39 -17.05 -2.15
C LYS A 68 -3.73 -16.15 -1.11
N GLU A 69 -2.48 -16.42 -0.78
CA GLU A 69 -1.71 -15.65 0.21
C GLU A 69 -1.55 -14.19 -0.23
N ASP A 70 -1.15 -13.97 -1.48
CA ASP A 70 -0.94 -12.64 -2.04
C ASP A 70 -2.27 -11.86 -2.12
N ALA A 71 -3.37 -12.51 -2.53
CA ALA A 71 -4.70 -11.90 -2.54
C ALA A 71 -5.18 -11.55 -1.12
N ALA A 72 -4.93 -12.42 -0.14
CA ALA A 72 -5.26 -12.14 1.26
C ALA A 72 -4.45 -10.95 1.79
N ARG A 73 -3.14 -10.90 1.48
CA ARG A 73 -2.26 -9.81 1.85
C ARG A 73 -2.68 -8.48 1.24
N LEU A 74 -2.97 -8.46 -0.07
CA LEU A 74 -3.46 -7.28 -0.76
C LEU A 74 -4.80 -6.80 -0.15
N ARG A 75 -5.72 -7.73 0.14
CA ARG A 75 -7.00 -7.41 0.76
C ARG A 75 -6.83 -6.82 2.16
N GLY A 76 -5.94 -7.38 2.98
CA GLY A 76 -5.58 -6.85 4.30
C GLY A 76 -5.03 -5.42 4.22
N GLY A 77 -4.06 -5.18 3.32
CA GLY A 77 -3.52 -3.84 3.09
C GLY A 77 -4.59 -2.83 2.67
N ILE A 78 -5.49 -3.20 1.74
CA ILE A 78 -6.61 -2.32 1.32
C ILE A 78 -7.53 -2.02 2.50
N ARG A 79 -7.82 -3.00 3.36
CA ARG A 79 -8.68 -2.80 4.53
C ARG A 79 -8.04 -1.86 5.55
N ALA A 80 -6.74 -2.00 5.81
CA ALA A 80 -5.98 -1.08 6.65
C ALA A 80 -6.03 0.37 6.11
N LEU A 81 -5.74 0.55 4.81
CA LEU A 81 -5.78 1.88 4.17
C LEU A 81 -7.17 2.52 4.15
N THR A 82 -8.23 1.70 4.08
CA THR A 82 -9.62 2.18 4.12
C THR A 82 -10.17 2.30 5.54
N GLY A 83 -9.33 2.14 6.57
CA GLY A 83 -9.71 2.27 7.97
C GLY A 83 -10.65 1.17 8.49
N ARG A 84 -10.76 0.06 7.76
CA ARG A 84 -11.57 -1.11 8.16
C ARG A 84 -10.83 -2.00 9.16
N ASP A 85 -9.51 -2.01 9.08
CA ASP A 85 -8.63 -2.71 10.02
C ASP A 85 -7.70 -1.69 10.69
N GLN A 86 -7.32 -1.95 11.94
CA GLN A 86 -6.39 -1.09 12.69
C GLN A 86 -4.94 -1.36 12.27
N VAL A 87 -4.12 -0.32 12.37
CA VAL A 87 -2.67 -0.33 12.18
C VAL A 87 -2.04 0.24 13.44
N LEU A 88 -1.16 -0.52 14.09
CA LEU A 88 -0.52 -0.14 15.36
C LEU A 88 -1.48 0.28 16.50
N GLY A 89 -2.71 -0.24 16.48
CA GLY A 89 -3.76 0.06 17.48
C GLY A 89 -4.63 1.28 17.15
N GLY A 90 -4.39 1.96 16.03
CA GLY A 90 -5.17 3.11 15.55
C GLY A 90 -5.64 2.95 14.11
N ARG A 91 -6.30 3.97 13.55
CA ARG A 91 -6.60 3.99 12.11
C ARG A 91 -5.37 4.47 11.35
N TYR A 92 -5.13 3.91 10.16
CA TYR A 92 -4.03 4.35 9.30
C TYR A 92 -4.05 5.86 9.03
N GLY A 93 -5.24 6.45 8.81
CA GLY A 93 -5.37 7.89 8.59
C GLY A 93 -5.02 8.76 9.82
N GLU A 94 -5.12 8.23 11.04
CA GLU A 94 -4.73 8.97 12.25
C GLU A 94 -3.21 9.01 12.38
N LEU A 95 -2.55 7.88 12.09
CA LEU A 95 -1.10 7.78 12.01
C LEU A 95 -0.53 8.74 10.96
N THR A 96 -1.10 8.79 9.75
CA THR A 96 -0.59 9.68 8.69
C THR A 96 -0.71 11.15 9.07
N VAL A 97 -1.79 11.54 9.76
CA VAL A 97 -1.97 12.90 10.28
C VAL A 97 -0.96 13.20 11.39
N ALA A 98 -0.77 12.30 12.36
CA ALA A 98 0.18 12.52 13.45
C ALA A 98 1.61 12.73 12.94
N VAL A 99 2.04 11.92 11.98
CA VAL A 99 3.37 12.00 11.36
C VAL A 99 3.52 13.28 10.53
N ARG A 100 2.47 13.66 9.79
CA ARG A 100 2.45 14.93 9.04
C ARG A 100 2.53 16.14 9.98
N ASP A 101 1.82 16.11 11.10
CA ASP A 101 1.84 17.18 12.12
C ASP A 101 3.20 17.25 12.86
N ALA A 102 3.96 16.16 12.84
CA ALA A 102 5.36 16.12 13.27
C ALA A 102 6.35 16.56 12.18
N GLY A 103 5.88 16.85 10.96
CA GLY A 103 6.68 17.32 9.83
C GLY A 103 7.30 16.21 8.97
N GLY A 104 6.85 14.95 9.12
CA GLY A 104 7.30 13.81 8.34
C GLY A 104 6.23 13.27 7.39
N SER A 105 6.52 12.11 6.79
CA SER A 105 5.57 11.33 6.00
C SER A 105 5.77 9.84 6.28
N VAL A 106 4.67 9.13 6.53
CA VAL A 106 4.72 7.65 6.69
C VAL A 106 5.27 6.96 5.46
N LEU A 107 5.15 7.60 4.29
CA LEU A 107 5.63 7.06 3.03
C LEU A 107 7.16 6.98 2.98
N ASP A 108 7.87 7.79 3.78
CA ASP A 108 9.34 7.81 3.77
C ASP A 108 9.94 6.61 4.50
N TRP A 109 9.14 5.92 5.32
CA TRP A 109 9.56 4.76 6.12
C TRP A 109 9.63 3.46 5.32
N VAL A 110 8.87 3.34 4.23
CA VAL A 110 8.75 2.08 3.47
C VAL A 110 8.77 2.33 1.97
N THR A 111 9.47 1.49 1.22
CA THR A 111 9.46 1.54 -0.26
C THR A 111 8.20 0.88 -0.84
N ASP A 112 7.85 1.17 -2.09
CA ASP A 112 6.73 0.54 -2.80
C ASP A 112 7.08 -0.85 -3.39
N SER A 113 8.34 -1.31 -3.21
CA SER A 113 8.86 -2.54 -3.81
C SER A 113 8.04 -3.78 -3.46
N GLU A 114 7.71 -3.96 -2.19
CA GLU A 114 6.95 -5.10 -1.70
C GLU A 114 5.52 -5.12 -2.25
N ALA A 115 4.83 -3.98 -2.23
CA ALA A 115 3.51 -3.86 -2.83
C ALA A 115 3.55 -4.10 -4.34
N ARG A 116 4.58 -3.58 -5.03
CA ARG A 116 4.79 -3.79 -6.46
C ARG A 116 4.97 -5.28 -6.78
N GLU A 117 5.80 -5.99 -6.03
CA GLU A 117 6.00 -7.43 -6.22
C GLU A 117 4.70 -8.21 -6.06
N VAL A 118 3.92 -7.94 -5.01
CA VAL A 118 2.63 -8.61 -4.78
C VAL A 118 1.65 -8.31 -5.92
N VAL A 119 1.56 -7.05 -6.37
CA VAL A 119 0.69 -6.66 -7.49
C VAL A 119 1.10 -7.38 -8.78
N LEU A 120 2.40 -7.44 -9.07
CA LEU A 120 2.91 -8.15 -10.26
C LEU A 120 2.65 -9.66 -10.20
N ARG A 121 2.87 -10.30 -9.04
CA ARG A 121 2.57 -11.73 -8.88
C ARG A 121 1.10 -12.04 -9.09
N ILE A 122 0.20 -11.26 -8.48
CA ILE A 122 -1.25 -11.44 -8.70
C ILE A 122 -1.61 -11.18 -10.16
N GLY A 123 -1.07 -10.10 -10.75
CA GLY A 123 -1.31 -9.73 -12.14
C GLY A 123 -0.87 -10.81 -13.15
N ALA A 124 0.19 -11.55 -12.86
CA ALA A 124 0.71 -12.62 -13.70
C ALA A 124 0.07 -13.99 -13.41
N ALA A 125 -0.53 -14.19 -12.24
CA ALA A 125 -1.08 -15.48 -11.82
C ALA A 125 -2.37 -15.86 -12.58
N ASP A 126 -3.11 -14.89 -13.11
CA ASP A 126 -4.31 -15.11 -13.92
C ASP A 126 -4.11 -14.65 -15.38
N LYS A 127 -4.42 -15.53 -16.34
CA LYS A 127 -4.17 -15.28 -17.77
C LYS A 127 -5.03 -14.15 -18.34
N ASP A 128 -6.28 -14.02 -17.90
CA ASP A 128 -7.17 -12.95 -18.36
C ASP A 128 -6.73 -11.60 -17.80
N LEU A 129 -6.41 -11.56 -16.50
CA LEU A 129 -5.87 -10.40 -15.82
C LEU A 129 -4.58 -9.92 -16.48
N ALA A 130 -3.61 -10.82 -16.69
CA ALA A 130 -2.35 -10.51 -17.36
C ALA A 130 -2.58 -9.90 -18.76
N ARG A 131 -3.51 -10.48 -19.53
CA ARG A 131 -3.88 -9.95 -20.86
C ARG A 131 -4.46 -8.55 -20.77
N ARG A 132 -5.34 -8.29 -19.81
CA ARG A 132 -5.98 -6.97 -19.62
C ARG A 132 -4.97 -5.90 -19.18
N ILE A 133 -4.01 -6.27 -18.32
CA ILE A 133 -2.92 -5.38 -17.91
C ILE A 133 -2.04 -5.04 -19.12
N ALA A 134 -1.61 -6.05 -19.89
CA ALA A 134 -0.80 -5.85 -21.09
C ALA A 134 -1.51 -4.99 -22.14
N ALA A 135 -2.80 -5.26 -22.41
CA ALA A 135 -3.60 -4.46 -23.33
C ALA A 135 -3.65 -2.99 -22.92
N ARG A 136 -3.82 -2.72 -21.61
CA ARG A 136 -3.82 -1.35 -21.10
C ARG A 136 -2.47 -0.66 -21.30
N ALA A 137 -1.37 -1.34 -20.99
CA ALA A 137 -0.02 -0.77 -21.17
C ALA A 137 0.22 -0.35 -22.63
N VAL A 138 -0.22 -1.16 -23.60
CA VAL A 138 -0.15 -0.84 -25.03
C VAL A 138 -1.02 0.35 -25.42
N CYS A 139 -2.23 0.47 -24.88
CA CYS A 139 -3.10 1.60 -25.19
C CYS A 139 -2.56 2.93 -24.62
N LEU A 140 -1.93 2.89 -23.44
CA LEU A 140 -1.31 4.05 -22.81
C LEU A 140 -0.08 4.52 -23.58
N SER A 141 0.79 3.60 -23.99
CA SER A 141 1.98 3.93 -24.79
C SER A 141 1.62 4.45 -26.19
N ALA A 142 0.47 4.06 -26.73
CA ALA A 142 -0.05 4.55 -28.00
C ALA A 142 -0.81 5.89 -27.90
N GLY A 143 -0.92 6.52 -26.73
CA GLY A 143 -1.67 7.76 -26.54
C GLY A 143 -3.17 7.64 -26.83
N ARG A 144 -3.72 6.41 -26.78
CA ARG A 144 -5.09 6.07 -27.22
C ARG A 144 -6.16 6.18 -26.12
N TRP A 145 -5.83 6.84 -25.02
CA TRP A 145 -6.78 7.22 -23.96
C TRP A 145 -6.83 8.74 -23.91
N ARG A 146 -7.90 9.32 -24.47
CA ARG A 146 -8.37 10.68 -24.22
C ARG A 146 -9.74 10.59 -23.58
#